data_AF-A0AB36BAX7-F1
#
_entry.id   AF-A0AB36BAX7-F1
#
_cell.length_a   1.000
_cell.length_b   1.000
_cell.length_c   1.000
_cell.angle_alpha   90.00
_cell.angle_beta   90.00
_cell.angle_gamma   90.00
#
_symmetry.space_group_name_H-M   'P 1'
#
loop_
_entity.id
_entity.type
_entity.pdbx_description
1 polymer ?
#
loop_
_entity_poly.entity_id
_entity_poly.type
_entity_poly.pdbx_seq_one_letter_code
_entity_poly.pdbx_strand_id
1 'polypeptide(L)'
;MALCREILQKKTKEYTGGDTDRLGAFKAAAALQHTTPERALAGMLAKHIVSLYDMCFADGMSFDAGTWDEKITDSLNYLFLLKAIVKEGQTNQQN
;
A
#
# COMPACT_ATOMS: atom_id res chain seq x y z
N MET A 1 -19.11 -5.06 0.58
CA MET A 1 -17.94 -5.91 0.18
C MET A 1 -17.71 -6.04 -1.33
N ALA A 2 -18.62 -5.61 -2.22
CA ALA A 2 -18.39 -5.61 -3.68
C ALA A 2 -17.53 -4.41 -4.15
N LEU A 3 -17.74 -3.23 -3.54
CA LEU A 3 -17.07 -1.98 -3.91
C LEU A 3 -15.53 -2.04 -3.76
N CYS A 4 -15.07 -2.69 -2.69
CA CYS A 4 -13.65 -2.82 -2.38
C CYS A 4 -12.90 -3.66 -3.45
N ARG A 5 -13.56 -4.65 -4.08
CA ARG A 5 -12.97 -5.46 -5.15
C ARG A 5 -12.88 -4.72 -6.49
N GLU A 6 -13.88 -3.92 -6.83
CA GLU A 6 -13.87 -3.14 -8.09
C GLU A 6 -12.84 -2.02 -8.04
N ILE A 7 -12.75 -1.29 -6.93
CA ILE A 7 -11.72 -0.26 -6.73
C ILE A 7 -10.34 -0.88 -6.77
N LEU A 8 -10.15 -2.03 -6.11
CA LEU A 8 -8.92 -2.80 -6.18
C LEU A 8 -8.56 -3.24 -7.60
N GLN A 9 -9.50 -3.76 -8.40
CA GLN A 9 -9.21 -4.19 -9.77
C GLN A 9 -8.88 -3.01 -10.69
N LYS A 10 -9.58 -1.89 -10.55
CA LYS A 10 -9.36 -0.69 -11.37
C LYS A 10 -8.00 -0.07 -11.05
N LYS A 11 -7.68 0.10 -9.75
CA LYS A 11 -6.36 0.57 -9.30
C LYS A 11 -5.24 -0.43 -9.56
N THR A 12 -5.49 -1.74 -9.51
CA THR A 12 -4.50 -2.77 -9.89
C THR A 12 -3.98 -2.51 -11.31
N LYS A 13 -4.87 -2.14 -12.23
CA LYS A 13 -4.52 -1.86 -13.63
C LYS A 13 -3.69 -0.57 -13.78
N GLU A 14 -3.96 0.45 -12.96
CA GLU A 14 -3.19 1.70 -12.93
C GLU A 14 -1.81 1.53 -12.27
N TYR A 15 -1.68 0.67 -11.27
CA TYR A 15 -0.41 0.44 -10.58
C TYR A 15 0.52 -0.54 -11.28
N THR A 16 0.00 -1.50 -12.08
CA THR A 16 0.84 -2.57 -12.64
C THR A 16 1.14 -2.43 -14.11
N GLY A 17 0.42 -1.62 -14.90
CA GLY A 17 0.64 -1.58 -16.35
C GLY A 17 0.57 -2.98 -17.02
N GLY A 18 -0.10 -3.95 -16.41
CA GLY A 18 -0.14 -5.34 -16.85
C GLY A 18 0.92 -6.28 -16.24
N ASP A 19 1.83 -5.80 -15.39
CA ASP A 19 2.85 -6.65 -14.77
C ASP A 19 2.28 -7.51 -13.63
N THR A 20 2.78 -8.75 -13.54
CA THR A 20 2.23 -9.80 -12.67
C THR A 20 2.83 -9.77 -11.26
N ASP A 21 3.96 -9.08 -11.06
CA ASP A 21 4.62 -8.97 -9.76
C ASP A 21 4.23 -7.66 -9.05
N ARG A 22 3.13 -7.72 -8.28
CA ARG A 22 2.69 -6.61 -7.41
C ARG A 22 3.73 -6.21 -6.36
N LEU A 23 4.72 -7.07 -6.11
CA LEU A 23 5.82 -6.80 -5.17
C LEU A 23 7.07 -6.25 -5.86
N GLY A 24 7.16 -6.34 -7.20
CA GLY A 24 8.33 -5.97 -7.99
C GLY A 24 8.75 -4.53 -7.81
N ALA A 25 7.79 -3.60 -7.73
CA ALA A 25 8.06 -2.18 -7.47
C ALA A 25 8.73 -1.96 -6.09
N PHE A 26 8.34 -2.70 -5.06
CA PHE A 26 8.93 -2.59 -3.73
C PHE A 26 10.34 -3.19 -3.68
N LYS A 27 10.58 -4.29 -4.40
CA LYS A 27 11.91 -4.89 -4.56
C LYS A 27 12.87 -3.95 -5.30
N ALA A 28 12.40 -3.34 -6.38
CA ALA A 28 13.17 -2.35 -7.13
C ALA A 28 13.48 -1.10 -6.27
N ALA A 29 12.47 -0.58 -5.55
CA ALA A 29 12.66 0.54 -4.64
C ALA A 29 13.62 0.22 -3.49
N ALA A 30 13.60 -1.01 -2.98
CA ALA A 30 14.51 -1.49 -1.95
C ALA A 30 15.95 -1.59 -2.46
N ALA A 31 16.14 -2.14 -3.67
CA ALA A 31 17.45 -2.19 -4.33
C ALA A 31 18.03 -0.78 -4.55
N LEU A 32 17.21 0.16 -5.02
CA LEU A 32 17.62 1.55 -5.23
C LEU A 32 18.04 2.26 -3.92
N GLN A 33 17.33 1.98 -2.82
CA GLN A 33 17.55 2.63 -1.53
C GLN A 33 18.52 1.86 -0.61
N HIS A 34 19.14 0.79 -1.11
CA HIS A 34 19.99 -0.10 -0.31
C HIS A 34 19.34 -0.55 1.00
N THR A 35 18.06 -0.92 0.93
CA THR A 35 17.24 -1.32 2.08
C THR A 35 16.47 -2.59 1.77
N THR A 36 15.64 -3.07 2.70
CA THR A 36 14.81 -4.27 2.46
C THR A 36 13.46 -3.90 1.83
N PRO A 37 12.81 -4.81 1.07
CA PRO A 37 11.48 -4.58 0.49
C PRO A 37 10.41 -4.15 1.52
N GLU A 38 10.47 -4.67 2.74
CA GLU A 38 9.59 -4.28 3.84
C GLU A 38 9.80 -2.82 4.24
N ARG A 39 11.06 -2.38 4.34
CA ARG A 39 11.41 -0.99 4.68
C ARG A 39 11.01 -0.03 3.57
N ALA A 40 11.25 -0.41 2.31
CA ALA A 40 10.82 0.39 1.16
C ALA A 40 9.29 0.54 1.12
N LEU A 41 8.54 -0.54 1.39
CA LEU A 41 7.09 -0.49 1.49
C LEU A 41 6.63 0.36 2.69
N ALA A 42 7.24 0.17 3.87
CA ALA A 42 6.90 0.93 5.08
C ALA A 42 7.01 2.44 4.85
N GLY A 43 8.01 2.90 4.09
CA GLY A 43 8.13 4.31 3.71
C GLY A 43 6.95 4.82 2.87
N MET A 44 6.45 4.01 1.93
CA MET A 44 5.25 4.36 1.16
C MET A 44 3.98 4.33 2.01
N LEU A 45 3.82 3.33 2.88
CA LEU A 45 2.70 3.27 3.83
C LEU A 45 2.70 4.50 4.76
N ALA A 46 3.86 4.94 5.24
CA ALA A 46 3.98 6.09 6.13
C ALA A 46 3.31 7.35 5.54
N LYS A 47 3.44 7.58 4.23
CA LYS A 47 2.75 8.68 3.53
C LYS A 47 1.22 8.58 3.67
N HIS A 48 0.66 7.38 3.54
CA HIS A 48 -0.79 7.18 3.67
C HIS A 48 -1.27 7.37 5.12
N ILE A 49 -0.49 6.88 6.09
CA ILE A 49 -0.79 7.08 7.51
C ILE A 49 -0.71 8.55 7.90
N VAL A 50 0.33 9.28 7.47
CA VAL A 50 0.42 10.73 7.72
C VAL A 50 -0.79 11.46 7.15
N SER A 51 -1.18 11.15 5.90
CA SER A 51 -2.38 11.75 5.30
C SER A 51 -3.67 11.46 6.09
N LEU A 52 -3.80 10.28 6.70
CA LEU A 52 -4.94 9.96 7.56
C LEU A 52 -4.89 10.74 8.88
N TYR A 53 -3.71 10.89 9.47
CA TYR A 53 -3.52 11.72 10.66
C TYR A 53 -3.90 13.17 10.36
N ASP A 54 -3.39 13.73 9.27
CA ASP A 54 -3.73 15.10 8.86
C ASP A 54 -5.24 15.30 8.73
N MET A 55 -5.98 14.31 8.20
CA MET A 55 -7.45 14.36 8.14
C MET A 55 -8.12 14.29 9.52
N CYS A 56 -7.62 13.44 10.43
CA CYS A 56 -8.16 13.33 11.79
C CYS A 56 -7.95 14.60 12.62
N PHE A 57 -6.85 15.32 12.38
CA PHE A 57 -6.47 16.53 13.12
C PHE A 57 -6.79 17.83 12.37
N ALA A 58 -7.49 17.76 11.24
CA ALA A 58 -7.88 18.93 10.47
C ALA A 58 -9.03 19.68 11.17
N ASP A 59 -8.70 20.62 12.04
CA ASP A 59 -9.69 21.47 12.70
C ASP A 59 -10.48 22.28 11.67
N GLY A 60 -11.82 22.18 11.76
CA GLY A 60 -12.73 22.95 10.91
C GLY A 60 -12.87 22.47 9.46
N MET A 61 -12.25 21.34 9.09
CA MET A 61 -12.47 20.70 7.78
C MET A 61 -13.29 19.42 7.92
N SER A 62 -14.33 19.29 7.10
CA SER A 62 -15.10 18.06 6.96
C SER A 62 -14.74 17.38 5.63
N PHE A 63 -14.29 16.14 5.70
CA PHE A 63 -14.08 15.30 4.53
C PHE A 63 -15.31 14.42 4.29
N ASP A 64 -15.64 14.18 3.02
CA ASP A 64 -16.71 13.27 2.65
C ASP A 64 -16.33 11.81 2.92
N ALA A 65 -17.34 10.94 3.01
CA ALA A 65 -17.14 9.52 3.29
C ALA A 65 -16.32 8.80 2.20
N GLY A 66 -16.35 9.27 0.94
CA GLY A 66 -15.56 8.71 -0.15
C GLY A 66 -14.07 8.99 0.03
N THR A 67 -13.70 10.19 0.45
CA THR A 67 -12.30 10.52 0.77
C THR A 67 -11.77 9.66 1.92
N TRP A 68 -12.58 9.43 2.97
CA TRP A 68 -12.21 8.51 4.05
C TRP A 68 -12.05 7.07 3.55
N ASP A 69 -13.02 6.56 2.78
CA ASP A 69 -12.98 5.19 2.24
C ASP A 69 -11.75 4.96 1.36
N GLU A 70 -11.39 5.94 0.52
CA GLU A 70 -10.20 5.86 -0.32
C GLU A 70 -8.92 5.77 0.53
N LYS A 71 -8.72 6.68 1.48
CA LYS A 71 -7.48 6.71 2.29
C LYS A 71 -7.33 5.50 3.19
N ILE A 72 -8.43 5.02 3.76
CA ILE A 72 -8.45 3.80 4.58
C ILE A 72 -8.17 2.59 3.69
N THR A 73 -8.83 2.49 2.54
CA THR A 73 -8.62 1.37 1.60
C THR A 73 -7.18 1.34 1.09
N ASP A 74 -6.60 2.48 0.73
CA ASP A 74 -5.19 2.55 0.32
C ASP A 74 -4.27 2.05 1.44
N SER A 75 -4.49 2.50 2.68
CA SER A 75 -3.69 2.06 3.84
C SER A 75 -3.81 0.54 4.08
N LEU A 76 -5.01 -0.02 3.98
CA LEU A 76 -5.23 -1.46 4.07
C LEU A 76 -4.51 -2.23 2.96
N ASN A 77 -4.51 -1.71 1.72
CA ASN A 77 -3.82 -2.34 0.60
C ASN A 77 -2.31 -2.45 0.87
N TYR A 78 -1.69 -1.39 1.38
CA TYR A 78 -0.27 -1.41 1.76
C TYR A 78 -0.01 -2.39 2.91
N LEU A 79 -0.90 -2.51 3.89
CA LEU A 79 -0.77 -3.50 4.97
C LEU A 79 -0.86 -4.94 4.44
N PHE A 80 -1.74 -5.21 3.47
CA PHE A 80 -1.82 -6.53 2.83
C PHE A 80 -0.57 -6.85 2.01
N LEU A 81 -0.03 -5.87 1.28
CA LEU A 81 1.21 -6.02 0.53
C LEU A 81 2.40 -6.24 1.47
N LEU A 82 2.47 -5.54 2.60
CA LEU A 82 3.50 -5.76 3.62
C LEU A 82 3.46 -7.20 4.14
N LYS A 83 2.26 -7.69 4.48
CA LYS A 83 2.06 -9.08 4.90
C LYS A 83 2.54 -10.08 3.84
N ALA A 84 2.31 -9.79 2.56
CA ALA A 84 2.76 -10.64 1.46
C ALA A 84 4.30 -10.65 1.33
N ILE A 85 4.95 -9.49 1.40
CA ILE A 85 6.42 -9.38 1.37
C ILE A 85 7.05 -10.16 2.53
N VAL A 86 6.56 -9.97 3.76
CA VAL A 86 7.09 -10.66 4.93
C VAL A 86 6.97 -12.18 4.77
N LYS A 87 5.82 -12.67 4.27
CA LYS A 87 5.61 -14.10 4.03
C LYS A 87 6.51 -14.65 2.91
N GLU A 88 6.71 -13.90 1.84
CA GLU A 88 7.63 -14.27 0.75
C GLU A 88 9.08 -14.37 1.26
N GLY A 89 9.53 -13.40 2.07
CA GLY A 89 10.85 -13.42 2.70
C GLY A 89 11.07 -14.65 3.61
N GLN A 90 10.06 -15.04 4.39
CA GLN A 90 10.12 -16.26 5.22
C GLN A 90 10.20 -17.55 4.39
N THR A 91 9.45 -17.62 3.29
CA THR A 91 9.42 -18.80 2.41
C THR A 91 10.76 -18.98 1.69
N ASN A 92 11.40 -17.87 1.26
CA ASN A 92 12.69 -17.89 0.59
C ASN A 92 13.88 -18.19 1.52
N GLN A 93 13.73 -18.04 2.84
CA GLN A 93 14.76 -18.43 3.83
C GLN A 93 14.72 -19.92 4.20
N GLN A 94 13.65 -20.63 3.84
CA GLN A 94 13.45 -22.06 4.13
C GLN A 94 13.86 -23.00 2.99
N ASN A 95 14.27 -22.45 1.84
CA ASN A 95 14.81 -23.17 0.68
C ASN A 95 16.30 -22.89 0.51
#